data_AF-A0A7D8D502-F1
#
_entry.id   AF-A0A7D8D502-F1
#
_cell.length_a   1.000
_cell.length_b   1.000
_cell.length_c   1.000
_cell.angle_alpha   90.00
_cell.angle_beta   90.00
_cell.angle_gamma   90.00
#
_symmetry.space_group_name_H-M   'P 1'
#
loop_
_entity.id
_entity.type
_entity.pdbx_description
1 polymer ?
#
loop_
_entity_poly.entity_id
_entity_poly.type
_entity_poly.pdbx_seq_one_letter_code
_entity_poly.pdbx_strand_id
1 'polypeptide(L)'
;MRKQQVKLNNWPFDEGEQAQLTWISSPFLQDKKTMIHAYFRANDRTEKLLVDWGTLPALAIQHYYMNGDISQSIPPSGIEEVEITIYPNAMTYSERDWSIFGTNDKDVSRSFTVSYQNKKYILPLIEVVRSILAPNRFLLYRLFETNSFPQYFIEQYELNKLNLDFSSQYHRKYTKDSYLFQLVWLLTNSDLRQVFENTAYTFINTGVLQFDWLFKQPITVTAVVKSSVAGGTILRIKSVKNKKIPYKEISFTHPEIMQNERTSEAKKYAFHSKQNDGIGEPEMKLDEEAEGTTDDFDLIEMDNQIHEYEKLPKVTKIRRNSNKQRTQEDENTKRYFIEDNARRSTADVGGNQLVRGIENKSLYEIQAQGELLDFINVLKVLEGYPEIKTINVATGILPTGSEKRKFSYLDNGSTNRKYIVASIELFNGKHYKILEIERESRSLSMLILSSTISMEWSSIIQDMLSGLVDKSGVWAKELITGIEREGIVIKKAKHSRKSIIHKAKLLFEKLV
;
A
#
# COMPACT_ATOMS: atom_id res chain seq x y z
N MET A 1 7.77 31.40 7.52
CA MET A 1 6.72 30.37 7.46
C MET A 1 7.05 29.36 8.55
N ARG A 2 6.17 29.16 9.54
CA ARG A 2 6.38 28.08 10.51
C ARG A 2 6.10 26.76 9.78
N LYS A 3 6.76 25.68 10.20
CA LYS A 3 6.55 24.35 9.62
C LYS A 3 5.20 23.83 10.11
N GLN A 4 4.44 23.20 9.22
CA GLN A 4 3.18 22.54 9.56
C GLN A 4 3.41 21.48 10.64
N GLN A 5 2.65 21.58 11.74
CA GLN A 5 2.75 20.65 12.88
C GLN A 5 1.81 19.47 12.73
N VAL A 6 2.27 18.30 13.15
CA VAL A 6 1.47 17.07 13.18
C VAL A 6 1.52 16.48 14.57
N LYS A 7 0.36 16.35 15.21
CA LYS A 7 0.25 15.88 16.58
C LYS A 7 -0.43 14.52 16.67
N LEU A 8 0.08 13.64 17.53
CA LEU A 8 -0.62 12.43 17.96
C LEU A 8 -1.82 12.84 18.83
N ASN A 9 -3.03 12.40 18.47
CA ASN A 9 -4.25 12.83 19.17
C ASN A 9 -4.34 12.33 20.62
N ASN A 10 -3.72 11.18 20.92
CA ASN A 10 -3.76 10.53 22.23
C ASN A 10 -2.47 10.75 23.04
N TRP A 11 -1.86 11.94 22.96
CA TRP A 11 -0.62 12.24 23.69
C TRP A 11 -0.83 12.21 25.22
N PRO A 12 -0.13 11.34 25.97
CA PRO A 12 -0.45 11.08 27.38
C PRO A 12 0.41 11.89 28.38
N PHE A 13 1.29 12.77 27.87
CA PHE A 13 2.19 13.60 28.66
C PHE A 13 1.66 15.02 28.78
N ASP A 14 2.07 15.70 29.84
CA ASP A 14 1.62 17.06 30.12
C ASP A 14 2.13 18.04 29.06
N GLU A 15 1.46 19.17 28.91
CA GLU A 15 1.89 20.22 27.98
C GLU A 15 3.27 20.75 28.36
N GLY A 16 4.19 20.78 27.39
CA GLY A 16 5.59 21.14 27.58
C GLY A 16 6.48 20.01 28.09
N GLU A 17 5.93 18.85 28.45
CA GLU A 17 6.71 17.69 28.89
C GLU A 17 7.44 17.04 27.70
N GLN A 18 8.76 16.87 27.83
CA GLN A 18 9.57 16.15 26.85
C GLN A 18 9.53 14.65 27.14
N ALA A 19 8.97 13.88 26.21
CA ALA A 19 8.93 12.42 26.30
C ALA A 19 9.88 11.79 25.28
N GLN A 20 10.73 10.89 25.75
CA GLN A 20 11.68 10.16 24.92
C GLN A 20 11.01 8.94 24.29
N LEU A 21 11.10 8.77 22.96
CA LEU A 21 10.71 7.52 22.32
C LEU A 21 11.73 6.43 22.67
N THR A 22 11.36 5.45 23.47
CA THR A 22 12.28 4.41 23.97
C THR A 22 12.23 3.13 23.16
N TRP A 23 11.09 2.81 22.55
CA TRP A 23 10.88 1.58 21.78
C TRP A 23 9.80 1.76 20.71
N ILE A 24 9.96 1.05 19.59
CA ILE A 24 8.93 0.86 18.56
C ILE A 24 8.73 -0.64 18.43
N SER A 25 7.50 -1.12 18.56
CA SER A 25 7.24 -2.55 18.52
C SER A 25 7.36 -3.15 17.13
N SER A 26 7.44 -4.48 17.07
CA SER A 26 7.12 -5.22 15.85
C SER A 26 5.74 -4.81 15.30
N PRO A 27 5.57 -4.68 13.97
CA PRO A 27 4.28 -4.38 13.38
C PRO A 27 3.33 -5.56 13.51
N PHE A 28 2.03 -5.27 13.63
CA PHE A 28 0.97 -6.28 13.74
C PHE A 28 -0.30 -5.81 13.04
N LEU A 29 -1.17 -6.75 12.70
CA LEU A 29 -2.47 -6.43 12.09
C LEU A 29 -3.52 -6.18 13.17
N GLN A 30 -4.23 -5.06 13.05
CA GLN A 30 -5.40 -4.72 13.87
C GLN A 30 -6.41 -3.97 13.00
N ASP A 31 -7.68 -4.38 13.02
CA ASP A 31 -8.76 -3.73 12.26
C ASP A 31 -8.46 -3.51 10.76
N LYS A 32 -7.75 -4.47 10.15
CA LYS A 32 -7.26 -4.45 8.75
C LYS A 32 -6.21 -3.38 8.44
N LYS A 33 -5.65 -2.74 9.47
CA LYS A 33 -4.51 -1.86 9.39
C LYS A 33 -3.28 -2.57 9.93
N THR A 34 -2.11 -2.23 9.38
CA THR A 34 -0.85 -2.54 10.05
C THR A 34 -0.56 -1.44 11.06
N MET A 35 -0.39 -1.83 12.32
CA MET A 35 -0.17 -0.95 13.46
C MET A 35 1.16 -1.25 14.14
N ILE A 36 1.66 -0.30 14.91
CA ILE A 36 2.81 -0.44 15.81
C ILE A 36 2.49 0.21 17.17
N HIS A 37 3.16 -0.25 18.20
CA HIS A 37 3.20 0.44 19.48
C HIS A 37 4.46 1.31 19.56
N ALA A 38 4.30 2.59 19.87
CA ALA A 38 5.38 3.51 20.20
C ALA A 38 5.40 3.75 21.71
N TYR A 39 6.54 3.51 22.35
CA TYR A 39 6.69 3.62 23.80
C TYR A 39 7.48 4.87 24.15
N PHE A 40 6.80 5.83 24.76
CA PHE A 40 7.39 7.10 25.17
C PHE A 40 7.63 7.09 26.68
N ARG A 41 8.71 7.73 27.13
CA ARG A 41 9.04 7.83 28.55
C ARG A 41 9.33 9.26 28.95
N ALA A 42 8.72 9.70 30.04
CA ALA A 42 9.04 10.95 30.73
C ALA A 42 8.89 10.73 32.25
N ASN A 43 9.74 11.35 33.07
CA ASN A 43 9.63 11.35 34.54
C ASN A 43 9.35 9.95 35.14
N ASP A 44 10.11 8.94 34.71
CA ASP A 44 9.98 7.53 35.13
C ASP A 44 8.66 6.81 34.80
N ARG A 45 7.81 7.44 34.00
CA ARG A 45 6.59 6.86 33.44
C ARG A 45 6.80 6.48 31.98
N THR A 46 6.51 5.22 31.64
CA THR A 46 6.49 4.75 30.24
C THR A 46 5.05 4.59 29.78
N GLU A 47 4.67 5.29 28.72
CA GLU A 47 3.36 5.23 28.10
C GLU A 47 3.42 4.53 26.73
N LYS A 48 2.43 3.68 26.46
CA LYS A 48 2.29 2.95 25.21
C LYS A 48 1.24 3.62 24.33
N LEU A 49 1.64 4.03 23.13
CA LEU A 49 0.74 4.58 22.12
C LEU A 49 0.60 3.63 20.94
N LEU A 50 -0.63 3.31 20.58
CA LEU A 50 -0.96 2.64 19.32
C LEU A 50 -0.90 3.68 18.20
N VAL A 51 -0.14 3.42 17.14
CA VAL A 51 -0.06 4.28 15.96
C VAL A 51 -0.03 3.46 14.67
N ASP A 52 -0.58 4.04 13.61
CA ASP A 52 -0.55 3.51 12.25
C ASP A 52 0.90 3.25 11.79
N TRP A 53 1.12 2.17 11.03
CA TRP A 53 2.43 1.84 10.46
C TRP A 53 3.02 2.96 9.60
N GLY A 54 2.16 3.72 8.91
CA GLY A 54 2.53 4.87 8.11
C GLY A 54 3.19 6.00 8.90
N THR A 55 3.08 6.00 10.24
CA THR A 55 3.70 6.98 11.14
C THR A 55 5.19 6.70 11.37
N LEU A 56 5.68 5.49 11.04
CA LEU A 56 7.07 5.08 11.27
C LEU A 56 8.14 6.08 10.79
N PRO A 57 8.04 6.74 9.61
CA PRO A 57 9.04 7.69 9.15
C PRO A 57 9.25 8.90 10.09
N ALA A 58 8.23 9.25 10.88
CA ALA A 58 8.26 10.36 11.84
C ALA A 58 8.87 9.99 13.20
N LEU A 59 9.10 8.69 13.44
CA LEU A 59 9.54 8.16 14.73
C LEU A 59 11.04 7.85 14.70
N ALA A 60 11.78 8.38 15.68
CA ALA A 60 13.21 8.17 15.86
C ALA A 60 13.50 7.73 17.29
N ILE A 61 14.02 6.50 17.44
CA ILE A 61 14.29 5.91 18.75
C ILE A 61 15.34 6.77 19.49
N GLN A 62 15.11 6.95 20.79
CA GLN A 62 15.83 7.82 21.74
C GLN A 62 15.71 9.33 21.51
N HIS A 63 14.97 9.77 20.50
CA HIS A 63 14.65 11.20 20.35
C HIS A 63 13.51 11.61 21.31
N TYR A 64 13.48 12.89 21.65
CA TYR A 64 12.44 13.49 22.46
C TYR A 64 11.40 14.18 21.59
N TYR A 65 10.16 14.08 22.04
CA TYR A 65 8.97 14.67 21.44
C TYR A 65 8.22 15.43 22.52
N MET A 66 7.47 16.46 22.13
CA MET A 66 6.77 17.36 23.05
C MET A 66 5.41 17.71 22.47
N ASN A 67 4.37 17.77 23.31
CA ASN A 67 3.00 18.12 22.91
C ASN A 67 2.42 17.22 21.79
N GLY A 68 2.89 15.98 21.71
CA GLY A 68 2.53 15.02 20.66
C GLY A 68 3.02 15.41 19.26
N ASP A 69 3.77 16.50 19.10
CA ASP A 69 4.27 16.96 17.80
C ASP A 69 5.36 16.01 17.30
N ILE A 70 5.04 15.22 16.28
CA ILE A 70 5.95 14.29 15.64
C ILE A 70 6.66 14.90 14.43
N SER A 71 6.28 16.11 13.99
CA SER A 71 6.88 16.80 12.84
C SER A 71 8.35 17.13 13.02
N GLN A 72 8.78 17.23 14.28
CA GLN A 72 10.15 17.49 14.68
C GLN A 72 10.49 16.59 15.85
N SER A 73 11.74 16.14 15.88
CA SER A 73 12.27 15.34 16.98
C SER A 73 13.52 15.99 17.53
N ILE A 74 13.71 15.96 18.85
CA ILE A 74 14.90 16.51 19.50
C ILE A 74 15.86 15.34 19.75
N PRO A 75 17.05 15.30 19.12
CA PRO A 75 18.00 14.21 19.35
C PRO A 75 18.54 14.20 20.79
N PRO A 76 18.94 13.03 21.33
CA PRO A 76 19.54 12.93 22.65
C PRO A 76 20.97 13.52 22.67
N SER A 77 21.48 13.82 23.87
CA SER A 77 22.88 14.23 24.04
C SER A 77 23.85 13.06 23.84
N GLY A 78 25.11 13.37 23.50
CA GLY A 78 26.16 12.36 23.35
C GLY A 78 26.03 11.47 22.10
N ILE A 79 25.40 11.99 21.06
CA ILE A 79 25.34 11.34 19.74
C ILE A 79 26.49 11.77 18.84
N GLU A 80 26.92 10.87 17.97
CA GLU A 80 27.87 11.15 16.89
C GLU A 80 27.21 10.90 15.54
N GLU A 81 27.60 11.68 14.53
CA GLU A 81 27.25 11.40 13.14
C GLU A 81 28.42 10.65 12.49
N VAL A 82 28.15 9.45 11.97
CA VAL A 82 29.16 8.57 11.36
C VAL A 82 28.71 8.18 9.98
N GLU A 83 29.67 8.16 9.04
CA GLU A 83 29.48 7.53 7.75
C GLU A 83 29.96 6.06 7.81
N ILE A 84 29.04 5.14 7.56
CA ILE A 84 29.26 3.69 7.64
C ILE A 84 28.99 3.09 6.27
N THR A 85 29.95 2.31 5.74
CA THR A 85 29.72 1.48 4.57
C THR A 85 29.41 0.05 5.01
N ILE A 86 28.19 -0.38 4.72
CA ILE A 86 27.68 -1.70 5.04
C ILE A 86 28.06 -2.65 3.90
N TYR A 87 29.05 -3.51 4.14
CA TYR A 87 29.45 -4.53 3.17
C TYR A 87 28.58 -5.80 3.30
N PRO A 88 28.21 -6.45 2.18
CA PRO A 88 27.40 -7.66 2.17
C PRO A 88 27.84 -8.77 3.13
N ASN A 89 29.15 -8.99 3.20
CA ASN A 89 29.78 -10.05 4.00
C ASN A 89 30.08 -9.66 5.45
N ALA A 90 29.73 -8.43 5.86
CA ALA A 90 30.03 -7.88 7.18
C ALA A 90 28.80 -7.77 8.09
N MET A 91 27.72 -8.50 7.75
CA MET A 91 26.42 -8.45 8.41
C MET A 91 26.11 -9.74 9.14
N THR A 92 25.61 -9.61 10.38
CA THR A 92 25.08 -10.74 11.15
C THR A 92 23.72 -10.37 11.70
N TYR A 93 22.69 -11.15 11.35
CA TYR A 93 21.35 -11.01 11.90
C TYR A 93 21.30 -11.51 13.35
N SER A 94 20.52 -10.84 14.19
CA SER A 94 20.35 -11.22 15.59
C SER A 94 18.95 -10.88 16.09
N GLU A 95 18.42 -11.77 16.91
CA GLU A 95 17.19 -11.58 17.67
C GLU A 95 17.49 -11.62 19.16
N ARG A 96 16.79 -10.79 19.94
CA ARG A 96 16.90 -10.78 21.38
C ARG A 96 15.57 -10.46 22.02
N ASP A 97 15.14 -11.27 22.98
CA ASP A 97 14.01 -10.92 23.83
C ASP A 97 14.26 -9.56 24.49
N TRP A 98 13.25 -8.70 24.41
CA TRP A 98 13.31 -7.34 24.90
C TRP A 98 12.16 -7.10 25.87
N SER A 99 12.50 -6.75 27.11
CA SER A 99 11.53 -6.28 28.10
C SER A 99 11.51 -4.77 28.05
N ILE A 100 10.35 -4.20 27.77
CA ILE A 100 10.21 -2.75 27.59
C ILE A 100 10.29 -2.10 28.97
N PHE A 101 11.24 -1.19 29.14
CA PHE A 101 11.51 -0.61 30.45
C PHE A 101 10.28 0.15 30.97
N GLY A 102 9.90 -0.12 32.22
CA GLY A 102 8.78 0.57 32.88
C GLY A 102 7.41 -0.01 32.53
N THR A 103 7.35 -1.13 31.81
CA THR A 103 6.10 -1.83 31.50
C THR A 103 6.25 -3.34 31.71
N ASN A 104 5.13 -4.08 31.64
CA ASN A 104 5.12 -5.55 31.62
C ASN A 104 5.18 -6.11 30.18
N ASP A 105 5.32 -5.23 29.18
CA ASP A 105 5.30 -5.62 27.78
C ASP A 105 6.64 -6.24 27.36
N LYS A 106 6.55 -7.25 26.49
CA LYS A 106 7.69 -7.95 25.90
C LYS A 106 7.61 -7.85 24.39
N ASP A 107 8.77 -7.79 23.76
CA ASP A 107 8.92 -7.81 22.31
C ASP A 107 10.22 -8.54 21.93
N VAL A 108 10.49 -8.68 20.65
CA VAL A 108 11.75 -9.22 20.12
C VAL A 108 12.49 -8.12 19.36
N SER A 109 13.67 -7.76 19.88
CA SER A 109 14.59 -6.87 19.19
C SER A 109 15.24 -7.60 18.03
N ARG A 110 14.97 -7.12 16.80
CA ARG A 110 15.59 -7.62 15.57
C ARG A 110 16.58 -6.60 15.04
N SER A 111 17.82 -7.01 14.83
CA SER A 111 18.87 -6.11 14.38
C SER A 111 19.95 -6.83 13.58
N PHE A 112 20.67 -6.05 12.79
CA PHE A 112 21.90 -6.47 12.13
C PHE A 112 23.11 -5.89 12.86
N THR A 113 24.15 -6.69 13.05
CA THR A 113 25.46 -6.20 13.47
C THR A 113 26.31 -5.92 12.24
N VAL A 114 26.71 -4.66 12.05
CA VAL A 114 27.60 -4.18 10.99
C VAL A 114 29.02 -4.08 11.54
N SER A 115 29.98 -4.77 10.94
CA SER A 115 31.40 -4.57 11.26
C SER A 115 32.04 -3.56 10.31
N TYR A 116 32.53 -2.44 10.82
CA TYR A 116 33.14 -1.37 10.02
C TYR A 116 34.27 -0.68 10.79
N GLN A 117 35.45 -0.54 10.17
CA GLN A 117 36.64 0.09 10.78
C GLN A 117 36.97 -0.41 12.20
N ASN A 118 36.97 -1.74 12.41
CA ASN A 118 37.18 -2.40 13.71
C ASN A 118 36.16 -2.04 14.81
N LYS A 119 35.05 -1.39 14.46
CA LYS A 119 33.90 -1.12 15.32
C LYS A 119 32.71 -1.98 14.92
N LYS A 120 31.85 -2.30 15.88
CA LYS A 120 30.58 -2.99 15.67
C LYS A 120 29.41 -2.05 15.88
N TYR A 121 28.57 -1.92 14.86
CA TYR A 121 27.38 -1.09 14.90
C TYR A 121 26.13 -1.96 14.89
N ILE A 122 25.24 -1.76 15.87
CA ILE A 122 23.93 -2.40 15.89
C ILE A 122 22.98 -1.55 15.04
N LEU A 123 22.45 -2.14 13.98
CA LEU A 123 21.48 -1.54 13.07
C LEU A 123 20.11 -2.20 13.29
N PRO A 124 19.16 -1.51 13.95
CA PRO A 124 17.81 -2.04 14.14
C PRO A 124 17.14 -2.37 12.79
N LEU A 125 16.43 -3.49 12.71
CA LEU A 125 15.75 -3.90 11.48
C LEU A 125 14.71 -2.86 11.06
N ILE A 126 13.99 -2.26 12.02
CA ILE A 126 13.01 -1.21 11.75
C ILE A 126 13.65 0.01 11.08
N GLU A 127 14.91 0.30 11.40
CA GLU A 127 15.65 1.40 10.80
C GLU A 127 16.08 1.07 9.37
N VAL A 128 16.40 -0.20 9.06
CA VAL A 128 16.60 -0.66 7.67
C VAL A 128 15.32 -0.49 6.86
N VAL A 129 14.16 -0.84 7.44
CA VAL A 129 12.86 -0.68 6.80
C VAL A 129 12.58 0.79 6.52
N ARG A 130 12.64 1.62 7.57
CA ARG A 130 12.38 3.07 7.50
C ARG A 130 13.30 3.79 6.54
N SER A 131 14.55 3.34 6.39
CA SER A 131 15.56 4.13 5.68
C SER A 131 16.00 3.58 4.33
N ILE A 132 15.95 2.27 4.13
CA ILE A 132 16.49 1.61 2.94
C ILE A 132 15.37 1.01 2.09
N LEU A 133 14.50 0.18 2.71
CA LEU A 133 13.47 -0.56 1.98
C LEU A 133 12.25 0.29 1.63
N ALA A 134 11.69 0.98 2.62
CA ALA A 134 10.39 1.62 2.53
C ALA A 134 10.39 3.00 3.23
N PRO A 135 11.06 4.01 2.65
CA PRO A 135 11.20 5.33 3.28
C PRO A 135 9.99 6.25 3.11
N ASN A 136 8.91 5.78 2.49
CA ASN A 136 7.67 6.53 2.37
C ASN A 136 6.48 5.60 2.64
N ARG A 137 5.35 6.18 3.00
CA ARG A 137 4.13 5.45 3.35
C ARG A 137 3.68 4.49 2.26
N PHE A 138 3.71 4.90 0.99
CA PHE A 138 3.34 4.00 -0.12
C PHE A 138 4.15 2.70 -0.06
N LEU A 139 5.48 2.79 0.00
CA LEU A 139 6.34 1.61 0.12
C LEU A 139 6.16 0.87 1.45
N LEU A 140 5.90 1.59 2.55
CA LEU A 140 5.69 0.99 3.87
C LEU A 140 4.51 0.03 3.89
N TYR A 141 3.38 0.40 3.28
CA TYR A 141 2.22 -0.49 3.22
C TYR A 141 2.40 -1.58 2.17
N ARG A 142 3.05 -1.29 1.04
CA ARG A 142 3.35 -2.31 0.04
C ARG A 142 4.35 -3.36 0.54
N LEU A 143 5.13 -3.08 1.60
CA LEU A 143 6.06 -4.04 2.22
C LEU A 143 5.36 -5.30 2.75
N PHE A 144 4.06 -5.22 3.05
CA PHE A 144 3.28 -6.33 3.58
C PHE A 144 2.32 -6.95 2.55
N GLU A 145 2.43 -6.56 1.28
CA GLU A 145 1.54 -7.05 0.22
C GLU A 145 2.32 -7.78 -0.87
N THR A 146 1.96 -9.04 -1.10
CA THR A 146 2.57 -9.85 -2.15
C THR A 146 2.15 -9.36 -3.53
N ASN A 147 3.12 -9.06 -4.40
CA ASN A 147 2.92 -8.70 -5.80
C ASN A 147 1.92 -7.53 -6.00
N SER A 148 2.07 -6.47 -5.21
CA SER A 148 1.11 -5.35 -5.22
C SER A 148 1.36 -4.33 -6.35
N PHE A 149 2.60 -4.17 -6.83
CA PHE A 149 2.98 -3.15 -7.82
C PHE A 149 2.17 -3.13 -9.12
N PRO A 150 1.78 -4.27 -9.74
CA PRO A 150 0.96 -4.26 -10.97
C PRO A 150 -0.39 -3.54 -10.83
N GLN A 151 -0.90 -3.34 -9.62
CA GLN A 151 -2.14 -2.58 -9.38
C GLN A 151 -1.92 -1.07 -9.52
N TYR A 152 -0.69 -0.62 -9.28
CA TYR A 152 -0.29 0.78 -9.22
C TYR A 152 0.37 1.26 -10.49
N PHE A 153 1.14 0.41 -11.16
CA PHE A 153 1.81 0.77 -12.39
C PHE A 153 2.26 -0.45 -13.20
N ILE A 154 2.47 -0.23 -14.49
CA ILE A 154 3.13 -1.18 -15.39
C ILE A 154 4.56 -0.71 -15.64
N GLU A 155 5.52 -1.62 -15.55
CA GLU A 155 6.94 -1.39 -15.81
C GLU A 155 7.27 -1.77 -17.26
N GLN A 156 7.91 -0.86 -18.00
CA GLN A 156 8.37 -1.10 -19.38
C GLN A 156 9.85 -0.77 -19.48
N TYR A 157 10.65 -1.79 -19.76
CA TYR A 157 12.11 -1.71 -19.78
C TYR A 157 12.62 -1.57 -21.21
N GLU A 158 13.32 -0.47 -21.48
CA GLU A 158 13.96 -0.17 -22.76
C GLU A 158 15.47 0.05 -22.58
N LEU A 159 16.22 0.11 -23.68
CA LEU A 159 17.65 0.40 -23.65
C LEU A 159 17.90 1.80 -23.05
N ASN A 160 18.54 1.88 -21.88
CA ASN A 160 18.82 3.11 -21.13
C ASN A 160 17.59 3.93 -20.68
N LYS A 161 16.37 3.38 -20.80
CA LYS A 161 15.14 4.03 -20.38
C LYS A 161 14.20 3.08 -19.63
N LEU A 162 13.60 3.57 -18.56
CA LEU A 162 12.50 2.90 -17.86
C LEU A 162 11.23 3.73 -18.03
N ASN A 163 10.14 3.12 -18.50
CA ASN A 163 8.83 3.74 -18.54
C ASN A 163 7.90 3.15 -17.48
N LEU A 164 7.21 4.01 -16.72
CA LEU A 164 6.20 3.63 -15.73
C LEU A 164 4.82 4.14 -16.13
N ASP A 165 3.86 3.24 -16.35
CA ASP A 165 2.47 3.62 -16.61
C ASP A 165 1.65 3.52 -15.33
N PHE A 166 1.50 4.63 -14.60
CA PHE A 166 0.76 4.67 -13.34
C PHE A 166 -0.75 4.56 -13.58
N SER A 167 -1.42 3.79 -12.73
CA SER A 167 -2.88 3.74 -12.65
C SER A 167 -3.41 4.88 -11.77
N SER A 168 -4.73 5.03 -11.69
CA SER A 168 -5.36 5.97 -10.74
C SER A 168 -5.20 5.51 -9.29
N GLN A 169 -4.59 4.34 -9.08
CA GLN A 169 -4.33 3.82 -7.76
C GLN A 169 -3.08 4.39 -7.12
N TYR A 170 -2.09 4.73 -7.94
CA TYR A 170 -0.90 5.40 -7.47
C TYR A 170 -1.21 6.88 -7.28
N HIS A 171 -1.00 7.42 -6.08
CA HIS A 171 -1.32 8.83 -5.85
C HIS A 171 -0.29 9.74 -6.54
N ARG A 172 -0.74 10.77 -7.25
CA ARG A 172 0.13 11.69 -8.02
C ARG A 172 1.26 12.30 -7.20
N LYS A 173 1.08 12.51 -5.88
CA LYS A 173 2.13 13.04 -5.00
C LYS A 173 3.42 12.23 -5.03
N TYR A 174 3.33 10.92 -5.23
CA TYR A 174 4.47 10.01 -5.31
C TYR A 174 5.15 9.99 -6.69
N THR A 175 4.69 10.81 -7.65
CA THR A 175 5.38 11.01 -8.93
C THR A 175 6.36 12.20 -8.89
N LYS A 176 6.58 12.80 -7.71
CA LYS A 176 7.66 13.80 -7.51
C LYS A 176 9.01 13.08 -7.55
N ASP A 177 10.04 13.79 -8.03
CA ASP A 177 11.36 13.22 -8.34
C ASP A 177 11.97 12.43 -7.16
N SER A 178 11.88 12.93 -5.92
CA SER A 178 12.39 12.24 -4.73
C SER A 178 11.76 10.85 -4.51
N TYR A 179 10.42 10.77 -4.60
CA TYR A 179 9.68 9.51 -4.48
C TYR A 179 9.88 8.60 -5.69
N LEU A 180 9.89 9.18 -6.88
CA LEU A 180 10.06 8.46 -8.14
C LEU A 180 11.44 7.79 -8.22
N PHE A 181 12.51 8.49 -7.85
CA PHE A 181 13.86 7.93 -7.85
C PHE A 181 13.99 6.80 -6.84
N GLN A 182 13.36 6.92 -5.66
CA GLN A 182 13.37 5.84 -4.67
C GLN A 182 12.62 4.61 -5.19
N LEU A 183 11.46 4.80 -5.80
CA LEU A 183 10.70 3.71 -6.41
C LEU A 183 11.53 3.03 -7.51
N VAL A 184 12.09 3.81 -8.43
CA VAL A 184 12.90 3.25 -9.53
C VAL A 184 14.16 2.56 -9.00
N TRP A 185 14.81 3.09 -7.97
CA TRP A 185 15.93 2.40 -7.34
C TRP A 185 15.52 1.05 -6.76
N LEU A 186 14.36 0.96 -6.10
CA LEU A 186 13.79 -0.30 -5.63
C LEU A 186 13.51 -1.27 -6.78
N LEU A 187 12.84 -0.81 -7.84
CA LEU A 187 12.45 -1.67 -8.97
C LEU A 187 13.66 -2.22 -9.76
N THR A 188 14.74 -1.43 -9.83
CA THR A 188 15.90 -1.72 -10.69
C THR A 188 17.08 -2.33 -9.94
N ASN A 189 17.02 -2.39 -8.62
CA ASN A 189 17.97 -3.10 -7.78
C ASN A 189 17.39 -4.46 -7.40
N SER A 190 17.88 -5.53 -8.05
CA SER A 190 17.36 -6.89 -7.87
C SER A 190 17.40 -7.36 -6.42
N ASP A 191 18.48 -7.05 -5.70
CA ASP A 191 18.63 -7.51 -4.32
C ASP A 191 17.66 -6.76 -3.39
N LEU A 192 17.50 -5.44 -3.58
CA LEU A 192 16.56 -4.62 -2.84
C LEU A 192 15.11 -5.04 -3.08
N ARG A 193 14.74 -5.26 -4.35
CA ARG A 193 13.42 -5.76 -4.75
C ARG A 193 13.13 -7.11 -4.14
N GLN A 194 14.10 -8.04 -4.18
CA GLN A 194 13.97 -9.37 -3.61
C GLN A 194 13.75 -9.32 -2.09
N VAL A 195 14.52 -8.51 -1.34
CA VAL A 195 14.31 -8.34 0.10
C VAL A 195 12.91 -7.77 0.38
N PHE A 196 12.48 -6.76 -0.38
CA PHE A 196 11.17 -6.13 -0.24
C PHE A 196 10.03 -7.13 -0.47
N GLU A 197 10.03 -7.86 -1.59
CA GLU A 197 8.99 -8.83 -1.95
C GLU A 197 8.99 -10.05 -1.01
N ASN A 198 10.16 -10.53 -0.58
CA ASN A 198 10.27 -11.63 0.39
C ASN A 198 9.80 -11.24 1.79
N THR A 199 9.94 -9.97 2.17
CA THR A 199 9.44 -9.46 3.45
C THR A 199 7.92 -9.61 3.52
N ALA A 200 7.20 -9.26 2.45
CA ALA A 200 5.76 -9.45 2.37
C ALA A 200 5.36 -10.91 2.54
N TYR A 201 6.00 -11.81 1.79
CA TYR A 201 5.76 -13.25 1.90
C TYR A 201 6.01 -13.79 3.30
N THR A 202 7.11 -13.37 3.94
CA THR A 202 7.45 -13.82 5.29
C THR A 202 6.44 -13.31 6.31
N PHE A 203 6.12 -12.01 6.27
CA PHE A 203 5.18 -11.39 7.21
C PHE A 203 3.78 -12.00 7.12
N ILE A 204 3.27 -12.26 5.91
CA ILE A 204 1.95 -12.89 5.73
C ILE A 204 1.91 -14.30 6.33
N ASN A 205 2.99 -15.07 6.21
CA ASN A 205 3.03 -16.45 6.66
C ASN A 205 3.33 -16.60 8.16
N THR A 206 4.12 -15.70 8.74
CA THR A 206 4.59 -15.83 10.12
C THR A 206 4.01 -14.79 11.07
N GLY A 207 3.44 -13.71 10.55
CA GLY A 207 3.06 -12.52 11.31
C GLY A 207 4.25 -11.70 11.81
N VAL A 208 5.47 -12.01 11.36
CA VAL A 208 6.72 -11.43 11.88
C VAL A 208 7.46 -10.68 10.78
N LEU A 209 7.82 -9.42 11.06
CA LEU A 209 8.70 -8.63 10.22
C LEU A 209 10.15 -9.10 10.41
N GLN A 210 10.66 -9.85 9.43
CA GLN A 210 12.04 -10.32 9.39
C GLN A 210 12.48 -10.52 7.93
N PHE A 211 13.77 -10.34 7.66
CA PHE A 211 14.37 -10.64 6.37
C PHE A 211 15.88 -10.81 6.49
N ASP A 212 16.45 -11.55 5.54
CA ASP A 212 17.90 -11.70 5.41
C ASP A 212 18.52 -10.52 4.65
N TRP A 213 19.78 -10.21 4.97
CA TRP A 213 20.55 -9.21 4.23
C TRP A 213 21.06 -9.79 2.91
N LEU A 214 20.26 -9.68 1.84
CA LEU A 214 20.56 -10.25 0.51
C LEU A 214 21.30 -9.29 -0.43
N PHE A 215 21.65 -8.08 0.02
CA PHE A 215 22.35 -7.09 -0.79
C PHE A 215 23.75 -7.55 -1.16
N LYS A 216 24.08 -7.57 -2.46
CA LYS A 216 25.41 -7.94 -2.98
C LYS A 216 26.31 -6.73 -3.21
N GLN A 217 25.76 -5.53 -3.24
CA GLN A 217 26.53 -4.29 -3.31
C GLN A 217 26.57 -3.60 -1.95
N PRO A 218 27.69 -2.93 -1.59
CA PRO A 218 27.76 -2.16 -0.37
C PRO A 218 26.76 -1.00 -0.36
N ILE A 219 26.21 -0.69 0.82
CA ILE A 219 25.35 0.47 1.03
C ILE A 219 26.06 1.40 2.01
N THR A 220 26.32 2.64 1.57
CA THR A 220 26.89 3.67 2.44
C THR A 220 25.77 4.50 3.05
N VAL A 221 25.83 4.70 4.36
CA VAL A 221 24.85 5.50 5.11
C VAL A 221 25.54 6.52 6.00
N THR A 222 24.94 7.69 6.14
CA THR A 222 25.26 8.62 7.23
C THR A 222 24.24 8.42 8.33
N ALA A 223 24.72 8.09 9.53
CA ALA A 223 23.89 7.67 10.65
C ALA A 223 24.22 8.43 11.94
N VAL A 224 23.19 8.71 12.72
CA VAL A 224 23.30 9.15 14.12
C VAL A 224 23.47 7.91 14.99
N VAL A 225 24.58 7.87 15.72
CA VAL A 225 25.00 6.73 16.53
C VAL A 225 25.10 7.15 17.98
N LYS A 226 24.61 6.28 18.87
CA LYS A 226 24.99 6.31 20.28
C LYS A 226 26.28 5.52 20.45
N SER A 227 27.38 6.24 20.59
CA SER A 227 28.72 5.66 20.62
C SER A 227 28.94 4.80 21.86
N SER A 228 29.80 3.81 21.70
CA SER A 228 30.45 3.04 22.76
C SER A 228 31.90 2.80 22.36
N VAL A 229 32.73 2.35 23.31
CA VAL A 229 34.15 2.06 23.03
C VAL A 229 34.32 1.03 21.90
N ALA A 230 33.37 0.10 21.74
CA ALA A 230 33.41 -0.97 20.74
C ALA A 230 32.67 -0.64 19.42
N GLY A 231 32.09 0.57 19.28
CA GLY A 231 31.25 0.94 18.14
C GLY A 231 30.02 1.72 18.58
N GLY A 232 28.81 1.20 18.38
CA GLY A 232 27.61 1.88 18.86
C GLY A 232 26.29 1.30 18.37
N THR A 233 25.18 1.92 18.75
CA THR A 233 23.86 1.61 18.20
C THR A 233 23.44 2.72 17.26
N ILE A 234 23.07 2.37 16.03
CA ILE A 234 22.49 3.30 15.06
C ILE A 234 21.09 3.65 15.54
N LEU A 235 20.87 4.91 15.89
CA LEU A 235 19.57 5.42 16.31
C LEU A 235 18.74 5.86 15.12
N ARG A 236 19.41 6.38 14.08
CA ARG A 236 18.77 6.95 12.89
C ARG A 236 19.73 7.03 11.72
N ILE A 237 19.31 6.61 10.54
CA ILE A 237 19.99 6.90 9.27
C ILE A 237 19.46 8.23 8.74
N LYS A 238 20.38 9.19 8.53
CA LYS A 238 20.11 10.51 7.95
C LYS A 238 20.24 10.50 6.44
N SER A 239 21.17 9.73 5.88
CA SER A 239 21.25 9.58 4.43
C SER A 239 21.66 8.19 3.97
N VAL A 240 21.18 7.81 2.79
CA VAL A 240 21.60 6.60 2.07
C VAL A 240 22.27 7.06 0.78
N LYS A 241 23.54 6.72 0.63
CA LYS A 241 24.42 7.21 -0.42
C LYS A 241 24.65 6.19 -1.52
N ASN A 242 25.27 6.66 -2.60
CA ASN A 242 25.76 5.84 -3.70
C ASN A 242 24.67 5.00 -4.38
N LYS A 243 23.42 5.51 -4.41
CA LYS A 243 22.34 4.82 -5.11
C LYS A 243 22.58 4.88 -6.62
N LYS A 244 22.49 3.73 -7.26
CA LYS A 244 22.65 3.58 -8.72
C LYS A 244 21.31 3.26 -9.36
N ILE A 245 20.89 4.10 -10.30
CA ILE A 245 19.78 3.80 -11.21
C ILE A 245 20.41 3.49 -12.57
N PRO A 246 20.25 2.27 -13.12
CA PRO A 246 20.95 1.83 -14.34
C PRO A 246 20.33 2.39 -15.64
N TYR A 247 19.62 3.52 -15.56
CA TYR A 247 18.92 4.15 -16.68
C TYR A 247 19.31 5.61 -16.79
N LYS A 248 19.38 6.14 -18.02
CA LYS A 248 19.65 7.56 -18.28
C LYS A 248 18.36 8.39 -18.28
N GLU A 249 17.23 7.76 -18.60
CA GLU A 249 15.92 8.40 -18.66
C GLU A 249 14.88 7.55 -17.92
N ILE A 250 14.01 8.24 -17.16
CA ILE A 250 12.77 7.68 -16.63
C ILE A 250 11.65 8.44 -17.32
N SER A 251 10.71 7.73 -17.95
CA SER A 251 9.45 8.33 -18.38
C SER A 251 8.28 7.78 -17.58
N PHE A 252 7.23 8.58 -17.44
CA PHE A 252 6.01 8.07 -16.82
C PHE A 252 4.74 8.72 -17.33
N THR A 253 3.63 7.98 -17.22
CA THR A 253 2.25 8.42 -17.44
C THR A 253 1.46 8.29 -16.14
N HIS A 254 0.49 9.18 -15.93
CA HIS A 254 -0.39 9.13 -14.77
C HIS A 254 -1.76 9.74 -15.14
N PRO A 255 -2.91 9.19 -14.70
CA PRO A 255 -4.22 9.65 -15.15
C PRO A 255 -4.52 11.12 -14.80
N GLU A 256 -4.03 11.59 -13.66
CA GLU A 256 -4.13 13.01 -13.24
C GLU A 256 -3.15 13.96 -13.96
N ILE A 257 -2.21 13.47 -14.77
CA ILE A 257 -1.25 14.29 -15.51
C ILE A 257 -1.75 14.46 -16.94
N MET A 258 -2.55 15.51 -17.14
CA MET A 258 -3.15 15.88 -18.42
C MET A 258 -2.52 17.16 -18.99
N GLN A 259 -2.71 17.38 -20.29
CA GLN A 259 -2.39 18.65 -20.95
C GLN A 259 -3.56 19.62 -20.76
N ASN A 260 -3.34 20.74 -20.08
CA ASN A 260 -4.41 21.70 -19.84
C ASN A 260 -4.48 22.73 -20.96
N GLU A 261 -5.64 22.85 -21.61
CA GLU A 261 -5.97 23.97 -22.49
C GLU A 261 -6.83 24.98 -21.71
N ARG A 262 -6.35 26.23 -21.59
CA ARG A 262 -7.13 27.28 -20.91
C ARG A 262 -8.34 27.64 -21.75
N THR A 263 -9.52 27.63 -21.15
CA THR A 263 -10.75 28.07 -21.79
C THR A 263 -11.35 29.26 -21.05
N SER A 264 -12.00 30.17 -21.80
CA SER A 264 -12.77 31.28 -21.24
C SER A 264 -14.10 30.85 -20.59
N GLU A 265 -14.48 29.58 -20.72
CA GLU A 265 -15.68 29.03 -20.08
C GLU A 265 -15.57 29.03 -18.55
N ALA A 266 -16.66 29.37 -17.85
CA ALA A 266 -16.71 29.37 -16.40
C ALA A 266 -16.70 27.95 -15.78
N LYS A 267 -16.16 27.83 -14.55
CA LYS A 267 -16.12 26.60 -13.77
C LYS A 267 -17.53 26.01 -13.63
N LYS A 268 -17.65 24.69 -13.71
CA LYS A 268 -18.94 24.02 -13.45
C LYS A 268 -19.27 23.99 -11.96
N TYR A 269 -18.24 23.93 -11.13
CA TYR A 269 -18.32 23.89 -9.69
C TYR A 269 -17.10 24.55 -9.06
N ALA A 270 -17.28 25.13 -7.88
CA ALA A 270 -16.24 25.69 -7.04
C ALA A 270 -16.40 25.14 -5.63
N PHE A 271 -15.30 24.63 -5.05
CA PHE A 271 -15.27 24.19 -3.67
C PHE A 271 -14.69 25.31 -2.82
N HIS A 272 -15.43 25.72 -1.80
CA HIS A 272 -14.97 26.69 -0.81
C HIS A 272 -14.79 25.95 0.52
N SER A 273 -13.59 26.00 1.08
CA SER A 273 -13.40 25.56 2.45
C SER A 273 -14.02 26.61 3.37
N LYS A 274 -14.83 26.19 4.36
CA LYS A 274 -15.19 27.08 5.46
C LYS A 274 -13.91 27.26 6.29
N GLN A 275 -13.23 28.39 6.14
CA GLN A 275 -12.14 28.75 7.04
C GLN A 275 -12.72 28.88 8.45
N ASN A 276 -12.17 28.13 9.40
CA ASN A 276 -12.23 28.55 10.80
C ASN A 276 -11.42 29.85 10.89
N ASP A 277 -12.05 30.92 11.38
CA ASP A 277 -11.44 32.22 11.67
C ASP A 277 -10.44 32.15 12.84
N GLY A 278 -9.46 31.25 12.75
CA GLY A 278 -8.31 31.16 13.64
C GLY A 278 -7.09 31.69 12.93
N ILE A 279 -6.43 32.71 13.50
CA ILE A 279 -5.19 33.34 13.00
C ILE A 279 -3.97 32.39 13.09
N GLY A 280 -4.18 31.08 13.29
CA GLY A 280 -3.14 30.05 13.39
C GLY A 280 -3.02 29.20 12.12
N GLU A 281 -1.79 28.80 11.79
CA GLU A 281 -1.54 27.76 10.77
C GLU A 281 -2.30 26.46 11.13
N PRO A 282 -2.76 25.66 10.16
CA PRO A 282 -3.59 24.49 10.44
C PRO A 282 -2.79 23.39 11.15
N GLU A 283 -3.06 23.19 12.44
CA GLU A 283 -2.59 22.00 13.18
C GLU A 283 -3.29 20.74 12.66
N MET A 284 -2.52 19.70 12.34
CA MET A 284 -3.06 18.39 11.94
C MET A 284 -3.00 17.42 13.11
N LYS A 285 -4.13 16.77 13.43
CA LYS A 285 -4.20 15.73 14.46
C LYS A 285 -4.35 14.35 13.83
N LEU A 286 -3.45 13.43 14.18
CA LEU A 286 -3.51 12.03 13.77
C LEU A 286 -4.52 11.27 14.62
N ASP A 287 -5.56 10.77 13.96
CA ASP A 287 -6.65 9.98 14.52
C ASP A 287 -6.54 8.54 14.03
N GLU A 288 -6.07 7.64 14.90
CA GLU A 288 -5.85 6.23 14.60
C GLU A 288 -7.17 5.48 14.34
N GLU A 289 -8.29 6.01 14.83
CA GLU A 289 -9.64 5.48 14.56
C GLU A 289 -10.17 5.92 13.19
N ALA A 290 -9.56 6.94 12.57
CA ALA A 290 -10.02 7.43 11.27
C ALA A 290 -9.76 6.39 10.15
N GLU A 291 -10.79 6.19 9.33
CA GLU A 291 -10.79 5.27 8.19
C GLU A 291 -10.06 5.88 6.98
N GLY A 292 -9.12 5.12 6.40
CA GLY A 292 -8.44 5.46 5.13
C GLY A 292 -7.40 6.57 5.19
N THR A 293 -6.81 6.87 4.03
CA THR A 293 -5.75 7.87 3.89
C THR A 293 -6.30 9.30 3.85
N THR A 294 -5.67 10.20 4.61
CA THR A 294 -5.76 11.64 4.35
C THR A 294 -4.52 12.13 3.62
N ASP A 295 -4.71 12.92 2.56
CA ASP A 295 -3.72 13.14 1.49
C ASP A 295 -2.41 13.85 1.90
N ASP A 296 -2.35 14.45 3.08
CA ASP A 296 -1.31 15.42 3.43
C ASP A 296 -0.08 14.86 4.16
N PHE A 297 -0.14 13.67 4.79
CA PHE A 297 0.93 13.25 5.71
C PHE A 297 2.28 13.00 5.02
N ASP A 298 2.28 12.41 3.83
CA ASP A 298 3.52 12.15 3.04
C ASP A 298 4.18 13.42 2.48
N LEU A 299 3.50 14.56 2.56
CA LEU A 299 4.01 15.85 2.10
C LEU A 299 4.58 16.68 3.24
N ILE A 300 4.40 16.24 4.47
CA ILE A 300 5.03 16.84 5.64
C ILE A 300 6.45 16.30 5.63
N GLU A 301 7.39 17.15 5.25
CA GLU A 301 8.83 16.88 5.24
C GLU A 301 9.33 16.65 6.67
N MET A 302 9.06 15.46 7.21
CA MET A 302 9.44 15.10 8.58
C MET A 302 10.90 14.67 8.57
N ASP A 303 11.76 15.66 8.85
CA ASP A 303 13.22 15.58 9.05
C ASP A 303 13.99 14.69 8.04
N ASN A 304 13.76 14.96 6.76
CA ASN A 304 14.63 14.75 5.60
C ASN A 304 15.71 13.68 5.74
N GLN A 305 15.30 12.42 5.66
CA GLN A 305 16.23 11.40 5.21
C GLN A 305 16.64 11.73 3.77
N ILE A 306 17.94 11.85 3.52
CA ILE A 306 18.49 12.21 2.22
C ILE A 306 18.82 10.93 1.45
N HIS A 307 18.39 10.86 0.19
CA HIS A 307 18.77 9.79 -0.71
C HIS A 307 19.66 10.34 -1.82
N GLU A 308 20.93 9.95 -1.79
CA GLU A 308 21.95 10.45 -2.72
C GLU A 308 22.19 9.41 -3.82
N TYR A 309 22.11 9.88 -5.06
CA TYR A 309 22.27 9.06 -6.26
C TYR A 309 23.57 9.45 -6.96
N GLU A 310 24.35 8.47 -7.41
CA GLU A 310 25.60 8.75 -8.14
C GLU A 310 25.33 9.51 -9.43
N LYS A 311 24.20 9.21 -10.07
CA LYS A 311 23.73 9.89 -11.28
C LYS A 311 22.21 9.91 -11.31
N LEU A 312 21.66 11.11 -11.49
CA LEU A 312 20.22 11.29 -11.64
C LEU A 312 19.79 11.09 -13.09
N PRO A 313 18.83 10.21 -13.37
CA PRO A 313 18.23 10.09 -14.70
C PRO A 313 17.39 11.33 -15.03
N LYS A 314 17.27 11.63 -16.33
CA LYS A 314 16.33 12.63 -16.82
C LYS A 314 14.90 12.12 -16.65
N VAL A 315 14.00 12.92 -16.07
CA VAL A 315 12.59 12.56 -15.89
C VAL A 315 11.73 13.21 -16.99
N THR A 316 11.01 12.38 -17.75
CA THR A 316 10.10 12.81 -18.82
C THR A 316 8.66 12.46 -18.48
N LYS A 317 7.80 13.47 -18.33
CA LYS A 317 6.36 13.27 -18.05
C LYS A 317 5.59 13.17 -19.37
N ILE A 318 4.95 12.04 -19.62
CA ILE A 318 4.16 11.81 -20.83
C ILE A 318 2.70 12.17 -20.54
N ARG A 319 2.12 13.05 -21.35
CA ARG A 319 0.73 13.49 -21.24
C ARG A 319 -0.08 12.84 -22.36
N ARG A 320 -1.08 12.02 -22.02
CA ARG A 320 -1.87 11.29 -23.03
C ARG A 320 -3.13 12.03 -23.49
N ASN A 321 -3.71 12.88 -22.65
CA ASN A 321 -5.01 13.51 -22.88
C ASN A 321 -4.95 15.03 -22.65
N SER A 322 -5.71 15.81 -23.45
CA SER A 322 -5.97 17.22 -23.19
C SER A 322 -7.28 17.41 -22.41
N ASN A 323 -7.30 18.37 -21.49
CA ASN A 323 -8.50 18.72 -20.73
C ASN A 323 -8.68 20.24 -20.70
N LYS A 324 -9.94 20.70 -20.78
CA LYS A 324 -10.29 22.12 -20.73
C LYS A 324 -10.18 22.62 -19.29
N GLN A 325 -9.20 23.46 -19.00
CA GLN A 325 -9.04 24.10 -17.70
C GLN A 325 -9.85 25.40 -17.65
N ARG A 326 -10.95 25.36 -16.88
CA ARG A 326 -11.84 26.50 -16.61
C ARG A 326 -11.40 27.20 -15.33
N THR A 327 -11.05 28.48 -15.41
CA THR A 327 -10.47 29.21 -14.26
C THR A 327 -11.40 30.27 -13.67
N GLN A 328 -12.37 30.76 -14.43
CA GLN A 328 -13.29 31.82 -14.00
C GLN A 328 -14.55 31.26 -13.34
N GLU A 329 -15.08 31.95 -12.34
CA GLU A 329 -16.36 31.63 -11.69
C GLU A 329 -17.40 32.65 -12.14
N ASP A 330 -18.62 32.20 -12.37
CA ASP A 330 -19.76 33.00 -12.79
C ASP A 330 -21.01 32.65 -11.96
N GLU A 331 -22.14 33.25 -12.32
CA GLU A 331 -23.44 33.03 -11.68
C GLU A 331 -23.94 31.57 -11.84
N ASN A 332 -23.43 30.83 -12.82
CA ASN A 332 -23.80 29.44 -13.10
C ASN A 332 -22.87 28.41 -12.41
N THR A 333 -21.81 28.86 -11.74
CA THR A 333 -20.84 28.00 -11.06
C THR A 333 -21.43 27.49 -9.75
N LYS A 334 -21.62 26.17 -9.63
CA LYS A 334 -22.15 25.56 -8.40
C LYS A 334 -21.13 25.61 -7.26
N ARG A 335 -21.44 26.29 -6.16
CA ARG A 335 -20.57 26.39 -4.98
C ARG A 335 -20.88 25.29 -3.99
N TYR A 336 -19.85 24.55 -3.57
CA TYR A 336 -19.91 23.53 -2.55
C TYR A 336 -19.02 23.93 -1.38
N PHE A 337 -19.56 23.87 -0.16
CA PHE A 337 -18.79 24.15 1.04
C PHE A 337 -18.35 22.83 1.66
N ILE A 338 -17.04 22.67 1.87
CA ILE A 338 -16.47 21.50 2.54
C ILE A 338 -16.09 21.94 3.95
N GLU A 339 -16.56 21.20 4.94
CA GLU A 339 -16.09 21.29 6.32
C GLU A 339 -14.89 20.34 6.50
N ASP A 340 -13.73 20.89 6.86
CA ASP A 340 -12.55 20.10 7.21
C ASP A 340 -12.41 20.06 8.74
N ASN A 341 -12.60 18.86 9.30
CA ASN A 341 -12.51 18.63 10.74
C ASN A 341 -11.06 18.52 11.25
N ALA A 342 -10.05 18.76 10.39
CA ALA A 342 -8.61 18.70 10.68
C ALA A 342 -8.08 17.35 11.22
N ARG A 343 -8.92 16.30 11.21
CA ARG A 343 -8.53 14.92 11.51
C ARG A 343 -7.78 14.33 10.32
N ARG A 344 -6.68 13.62 10.60
CA ARG A 344 -5.80 13.01 9.61
C ARG A 344 -5.46 11.58 10.04
N SER A 345 -5.11 10.73 9.08
CA SER A 345 -4.72 9.33 9.31
C SER A 345 -3.55 8.95 8.42
N THR A 346 -2.60 8.19 8.98
CA THR A 346 -1.45 7.67 8.24
C THR A 346 -1.69 6.23 7.74
N ALA A 347 -2.85 5.64 8.05
CA ALA A 347 -3.38 4.42 7.45
C ALA A 347 -3.53 4.57 5.94
N ASP A 348 -2.83 3.79 5.12
CA ASP A 348 -3.05 3.78 3.66
C ASP A 348 -4.46 3.28 3.32
N VAL A 349 -4.97 2.33 4.12
CA VAL A 349 -6.35 1.85 4.15
C VAL A 349 -6.73 1.47 5.58
N GLY A 350 -7.99 1.69 5.94
CA GLY A 350 -8.61 1.27 7.18
C GLY A 350 -10.09 1.60 7.17
N GLY A 351 -10.92 0.80 7.83
CA GLY A 351 -12.38 0.96 7.79
C GLY A 351 -13.12 0.12 6.75
N ASN A 352 -14.46 0.16 6.78
CA ASN A 352 -15.31 -0.61 5.86
C ASN A 352 -15.23 -0.14 4.39
N GLN A 353 -14.49 0.92 4.08
CA GLN A 353 -14.16 1.33 2.72
C GLN A 353 -12.92 0.58 2.19
N LEU A 354 -13.11 -0.70 1.89
CA LEU A 354 -12.15 -1.52 1.17
C LEU A 354 -12.26 -1.29 -0.34
N VAL A 355 -11.23 -0.68 -0.93
CA VAL A 355 -10.86 -0.94 -2.34
C VAL A 355 -9.34 -1.02 -2.42
N ARG A 356 -8.78 -2.23 -2.52
CA ARG A 356 -7.73 -2.65 -3.49
C ARG A 356 -7.17 -4.06 -3.21
N GLY A 357 -6.63 -4.66 -4.26
CA GLY A 357 -6.14 -6.04 -4.32
C GLY A 357 -7.22 -7.08 -4.63
N ILE A 358 -6.97 -7.96 -5.62
CA ILE A 358 -7.59 -9.30 -5.60
C ILE A 358 -6.91 -10.04 -4.44
N GLU A 359 -7.25 -9.64 -3.22
CA GLU A 359 -6.86 -10.33 -2.01
C GLU A 359 -7.79 -11.53 -1.87
N ASN A 360 -7.19 -12.71 -1.85
CA ASN A 360 -7.91 -13.92 -1.47
C ASN A 360 -8.26 -13.80 0.02
N LYS A 361 -9.54 -13.62 0.31
CA LYS A 361 -10.12 -13.67 1.65
C LYS A 361 -10.70 -15.05 1.91
N SER A 362 -10.76 -15.43 3.18
CA SER A 362 -11.53 -16.59 3.61
C SER A 362 -13.00 -16.41 3.25
N LEU A 363 -13.68 -17.49 2.83
CA LEU A 363 -15.11 -17.50 2.52
C LEU A 363 -15.99 -16.92 3.64
N TYR A 364 -15.52 -17.02 4.88
CA TYR A 364 -16.25 -16.59 6.08
C TYR A 364 -16.10 -15.10 6.39
N GLU A 365 -15.14 -14.41 5.78
CA GLU A 365 -14.83 -12.99 6.02
C GLU A 365 -15.49 -12.04 5.00
N ILE A 366 -16.14 -12.60 3.99
CA ILE A 366 -16.74 -11.81 2.90
C ILE A 366 -18.08 -11.22 3.32
N GLN A 367 -18.11 -9.90 3.42
CA GLN A 367 -19.34 -9.13 3.55
C GLN A 367 -19.93 -8.86 2.15
N ALA A 368 -20.80 -9.77 1.70
CA ALA A 368 -21.60 -9.61 0.48
C ALA A 368 -23.09 -9.41 0.83
N GLN A 369 -23.83 -8.79 -0.09
CA GLN A 369 -25.28 -8.63 0.01
C GLN A 369 -25.95 -9.13 -1.29
N GLY A 370 -27.24 -9.43 -1.21
CA GLY A 370 -28.04 -9.81 -2.37
C GLY A 370 -27.52 -11.05 -3.11
N GLU A 371 -27.44 -10.97 -4.44
CA GLU A 371 -27.06 -12.11 -5.31
C GLU A 371 -25.63 -12.60 -5.07
N LEU A 372 -24.71 -11.71 -4.68
CA LEU A 372 -23.33 -12.08 -4.38
C LEU A 372 -23.22 -12.84 -3.06
N LEU A 373 -24.07 -12.55 -2.07
CA LEU A 373 -24.15 -13.33 -0.84
C LEU A 373 -24.68 -14.74 -1.12
N ASP A 374 -25.66 -14.85 -2.01
CA ASP A 374 -26.18 -16.12 -2.51
C ASP A 374 -25.05 -16.99 -3.12
N PHE A 375 -24.16 -16.37 -3.90
CA PHE A 375 -23.00 -17.07 -4.46
C PHE A 375 -21.98 -17.49 -3.40
N ILE A 376 -21.68 -16.65 -2.41
CA ILE A 376 -20.82 -17.04 -1.27
C ILE A 376 -21.41 -18.23 -0.51
N ASN A 377 -22.72 -18.25 -0.29
CA ASN A 377 -23.37 -19.39 0.37
C ASN A 377 -23.30 -20.67 -0.47
N VAL A 378 -23.34 -20.56 -1.80
CA VAL A 378 -23.08 -21.69 -2.70
C VAL A 378 -21.66 -22.22 -2.51
N LEU A 379 -20.65 -21.35 -2.43
CA LEU A 379 -19.26 -21.74 -2.19
C LEU A 379 -19.06 -22.37 -0.80
N LYS A 380 -19.73 -21.88 0.23
CA LYS A 380 -19.72 -22.49 1.58
C LYS A 380 -20.27 -23.91 1.59
N VAL A 381 -21.36 -24.16 0.84
CA VAL A 381 -21.86 -25.54 0.67
C VAL A 381 -20.88 -26.39 -0.11
N LEU A 382 -20.24 -25.81 -1.13
CA LEU A 382 -19.24 -26.50 -1.95
C LEU A 382 -17.97 -26.86 -1.16
N GLU A 383 -17.53 -26.02 -0.23
CA GLU A 383 -16.39 -26.30 0.66
C GLU A 383 -16.55 -27.62 1.46
N GLY A 384 -17.79 -28.01 1.75
CA GLY A 384 -18.09 -29.29 2.41
C GLY A 384 -18.01 -30.52 1.51
N TYR A 385 -17.71 -30.38 0.21
CA TYR A 385 -17.61 -31.52 -0.71
C TYR A 385 -16.24 -32.18 -0.58
N PRO A 386 -16.15 -33.52 -0.50
CA PRO A 386 -14.90 -34.21 -0.21
C PRO A 386 -13.83 -34.05 -1.30
N GLU A 387 -14.22 -33.68 -2.52
CA GLU A 387 -13.31 -33.45 -3.64
C GLU A 387 -12.67 -32.05 -3.63
N ILE A 388 -13.18 -31.13 -2.82
CA ILE A 388 -12.72 -29.74 -2.72
C ILE A 388 -11.62 -29.65 -1.67
N LYS A 389 -10.43 -29.20 -2.08
CA LYS A 389 -9.27 -29.04 -1.18
C LYS A 389 -9.25 -27.65 -0.55
N THR A 390 -9.36 -26.61 -1.36
CA THR A 390 -9.42 -25.23 -0.87
C THR A 390 -10.35 -24.36 -1.74
N ILE A 391 -10.97 -23.37 -1.12
CA ILE A 391 -11.66 -22.28 -1.81
C ILE A 391 -11.16 -20.95 -1.25
N ASN A 392 -10.63 -20.12 -2.13
CA ASN A 392 -10.17 -18.77 -1.82
C ASN A 392 -10.98 -17.77 -2.62
N VAL A 393 -11.37 -16.63 -2.06
CA VAL A 393 -12.28 -15.73 -2.75
C VAL A 393 -11.81 -14.28 -2.67
N ALA A 394 -11.82 -13.59 -3.81
CA ALA A 394 -11.56 -12.17 -3.90
C ALA A 394 -12.80 -11.41 -4.37
N THR A 395 -12.97 -10.19 -3.90
CA THR A 395 -14.09 -9.31 -4.27
C THR A 395 -13.55 -8.02 -4.86
N GLY A 396 -14.22 -7.46 -5.86
CA GLY A 396 -13.83 -6.18 -6.44
C GLY A 396 -14.99 -5.40 -7.02
N ILE A 397 -14.66 -4.24 -7.60
CA ILE A 397 -15.59 -3.33 -8.26
C ILE A 397 -15.25 -3.29 -9.75
N LEU A 398 -16.26 -3.33 -10.62
CA LEU A 398 -16.04 -3.26 -12.07
C LEU A 398 -15.29 -1.97 -12.46
N PRO A 399 -14.36 -2.05 -13.45
CA PRO A 399 -13.67 -0.87 -13.93
C PRO A 399 -14.68 0.11 -14.54
N THR A 400 -14.52 1.41 -14.29
CA THR A 400 -15.43 2.46 -14.79
C THR A 400 -15.08 2.94 -16.20
N GLY A 401 -13.90 2.54 -16.71
CA GLY A 401 -13.36 2.97 -18.00
C GLY A 401 -13.09 4.48 -18.07
N SER A 402 -12.54 4.93 -19.21
CA SER A 402 -12.32 6.36 -19.50
C SER A 402 -13.62 7.15 -19.68
N GLU A 403 -14.71 6.47 -20.06
CA GLU A 403 -16.02 7.05 -20.34
C GLU A 403 -17.10 6.51 -19.38
N LYS A 404 -16.94 6.66 -18.04
CA LYS A 404 -17.92 6.30 -16.98
C LYS A 404 -19.05 5.38 -17.47
N ARG A 405 -18.69 4.13 -17.83
CA ARG A 405 -19.58 3.26 -18.60
C ARG A 405 -20.76 2.86 -17.72
N LYS A 406 -21.98 2.92 -18.27
CA LYS A 406 -23.22 2.65 -17.51
C LYS A 406 -23.22 1.28 -16.82
N PHE A 407 -22.61 0.26 -17.42
CA PHE A 407 -22.61 -1.10 -16.85
C PHE A 407 -21.73 -1.26 -15.60
N SER A 408 -20.73 -0.38 -15.42
CA SER A 408 -19.90 -0.35 -14.22
C SER A 408 -20.68 0.07 -12.97
N TYR A 409 -21.90 0.56 -13.15
CA TYR A 409 -22.82 0.96 -12.09
C TYR A 409 -24.04 0.03 -12.02
N LEU A 410 -24.66 0.00 -10.85
CA LEU A 410 -25.99 -0.54 -10.62
C LEU A 410 -27.06 0.31 -11.31
N ASP A 411 -28.29 -0.18 -11.37
CA ASP A 411 -29.40 0.48 -12.09
C ASP A 411 -29.71 1.89 -11.55
N ASN A 412 -29.26 2.23 -10.33
CA ASN A 412 -29.33 3.58 -9.77
C ASN A 412 -28.32 4.59 -10.36
N GLY A 413 -27.39 4.12 -11.20
CA GLY A 413 -26.39 4.93 -11.90
C GLY A 413 -25.29 5.54 -11.02
N SER A 414 -25.23 5.21 -9.74
CA SER A 414 -24.29 5.80 -8.78
C SER A 414 -23.51 4.77 -7.96
N THR A 415 -24.11 3.63 -7.61
CA THR A 415 -23.44 2.55 -6.91
C THR A 415 -22.63 1.72 -7.89
N ASN A 416 -21.35 1.48 -7.61
CA ASN A 416 -20.54 0.65 -8.51
C ASN A 416 -20.95 -0.82 -8.41
N ARG A 417 -20.99 -1.51 -9.55
CA ARG A 417 -21.29 -2.93 -9.67
C ARG A 417 -20.10 -3.76 -9.18
N LYS A 418 -20.37 -4.72 -8.30
CA LYS A 418 -19.34 -5.58 -7.71
C LYS A 418 -19.15 -6.89 -8.46
N TYR A 419 -18.04 -7.55 -8.21
CA TYR A 419 -17.76 -8.90 -8.68
C TYR A 419 -17.04 -9.74 -7.62
N ILE A 420 -17.08 -11.06 -7.79
CA ILE A 420 -16.39 -12.06 -6.99
C ILE A 420 -15.58 -12.98 -7.91
N VAL A 421 -14.32 -13.23 -7.55
CA VAL A 421 -13.46 -14.25 -8.14
C VAL A 421 -13.20 -15.33 -7.10
N ALA A 422 -13.74 -16.53 -7.30
CA ALA A 422 -13.44 -17.68 -6.46
C ALA A 422 -12.35 -18.54 -7.11
N SER A 423 -11.34 -18.91 -6.34
CA SER A 423 -10.27 -19.83 -6.71
C SER A 423 -10.51 -21.15 -6.01
N ILE A 424 -10.77 -22.21 -6.77
CA ILE A 424 -11.06 -23.54 -6.23
C ILE A 424 -9.95 -24.49 -6.62
N GLU A 425 -9.40 -25.17 -5.63
CA GLU A 425 -8.47 -26.29 -5.81
C GLU A 425 -9.16 -27.59 -5.42
N LEU A 426 -9.10 -28.58 -6.30
CA LEU A 426 -9.56 -29.94 -6.02
C LEU A 426 -8.41 -30.80 -5.50
N PHE A 427 -8.71 -31.85 -4.72
CA PHE A 427 -7.69 -32.79 -4.25
C PHE A 427 -6.94 -33.53 -5.37
N ASN A 428 -7.53 -33.62 -6.56
CA ASN A 428 -6.87 -34.16 -7.75
C ASN A 428 -5.91 -33.17 -8.44
N GLY A 429 -5.67 -31.99 -7.85
CA GLY A 429 -4.75 -30.97 -8.35
C GLY A 429 -5.33 -30.06 -9.44
N LYS A 430 -6.62 -30.17 -9.79
CA LYS A 430 -7.24 -29.24 -10.74
C LYS A 430 -7.56 -27.91 -10.07
N HIS A 431 -7.26 -26.82 -10.78
CA HIS A 431 -7.51 -25.45 -10.33
C HIS A 431 -8.53 -24.75 -11.21
N TYR A 432 -9.46 -24.05 -10.58
CA TYR A 432 -10.52 -23.29 -11.23
C TYR A 432 -10.58 -21.86 -10.73
N LYS A 433 -10.88 -20.92 -11.63
CA LYS A 433 -11.30 -19.56 -11.30
C LYS A 433 -12.75 -19.38 -11.69
N ILE A 434 -13.59 -18.90 -10.78
CA ILE A 434 -15.01 -18.65 -11.03
C ILE A 434 -15.25 -17.16 -10.90
N LEU A 435 -15.79 -16.54 -11.94
CA LEU A 435 -16.11 -15.12 -11.96
C LEU A 435 -17.62 -14.93 -11.91
N GLU A 436 -18.09 -14.28 -10.85
CA GLU A 436 -19.48 -13.89 -10.61
C GLU A 436 -19.60 -12.37 -10.55
N ILE A 437 -20.58 -11.80 -11.23
CA ILE A 437 -20.82 -10.35 -11.28
C ILE A 437 -22.16 -10.07 -10.63
N GLU A 438 -22.28 -8.98 -9.87
CA GLU A 438 -23.57 -8.50 -9.35
C GLU A 438 -24.49 -8.14 -10.54
N ARG A 439 -25.65 -8.80 -10.68
CA ARG A 439 -26.45 -8.72 -11.91
C ARG A 439 -27.64 -7.78 -11.79
N GLU A 440 -28.26 -7.70 -10.61
CA GLU A 440 -29.55 -7.03 -10.40
C GLU A 440 -30.63 -7.56 -11.37
N SER A 441 -31.06 -6.74 -12.33
CA SER A 441 -32.07 -7.06 -13.34
C SER A 441 -31.50 -7.73 -14.60
N ARG A 442 -30.17 -7.90 -14.68
CA ARG A 442 -29.47 -8.37 -15.89
C ARG A 442 -29.36 -9.89 -15.96
N SER A 443 -29.47 -10.43 -17.17
CA SER A 443 -29.25 -11.85 -17.45
C SER A 443 -27.79 -12.10 -17.88
N LEU A 444 -26.87 -12.07 -16.93
CA LEU A 444 -25.46 -12.43 -17.13
C LEU A 444 -25.19 -13.84 -16.58
N SER A 445 -24.36 -14.63 -17.26
CA SER A 445 -23.94 -15.95 -16.78
C SER A 445 -22.64 -15.85 -16.00
N MET A 446 -22.49 -16.69 -14.98
CA MET A 446 -21.21 -16.97 -14.32
C MET A 446 -20.20 -17.59 -15.30
N LEU A 447 -18.92 -17.29 -15.11
CA LEU A 447 -17.82 -17.92 -15.85
C LEU A 447 -16.99 -18.82 -14.95
N ILE A 448 -16.57 -19.96 -15.50
CA ILE A 448 -15.65 -20.91 -14.87
C ILE A 448 -14.47 -21.07 -15.82
N LEU A 449 -13.28 -20.73 -15.35
CA LEU A 449 -12.03 -20.78 -16.08
C LEU A 449 -11.14 -21.84 -15.47
N SER A 450 -10.40 -22.55 -16.32
CA SER A 450 -9.39 -23.52 -15.90
C SER A 450 -8.27 -23.57 -16.92
N SER A 451 -7.07 -23.91 -16.50
CA SER A 451 -5.95 -24.14 -17.40
C SER A 451 -5.10 -25.29 -16.88
N THR A 452 -4.45 -26.01 -17.80
CA THR A 452 -3.47 -27.05 -17.49
C THR A 452 -2.04 -26.51 -17.44
N ILE A 453 -1.85 -25.22 -17.74
CA ILE A 453 -0.56 -24.53 -17.72
C ILE A 453 -0.59 -23.40 -16.68
N SER A 454 0.59 -22.99 -16.20
CA SER A 454 0.72 -21.86 -15.28
C SER A 454 0.39 -20.55 -16.00
N MET A 455 -0.52 -19.75 -15.45
CA MET A 455 -1.08 -18.56 -16.09
C MET A 455 -1.11 -17.36 -15.14
N GLU A 456 -0.91 -16.16 -15.71
CA GLU A 456 -1.10 -14.88 -15.01
C GLU A 456 -2.60 -14.52 -14.93
N TRP A 457 -3.32 -15.19 -14.02
CA TRP A 457 -4.77 -15.07 -13.85
C TRP A 457 -5.27 -13.64 -13.68
N SER A 458 -4.48 -12.76 -13.07
CA SER A 458 -4.85 -11.36 -12.85
C SER A 458 -5.07 -10.62 -14.16
N SER A 459 -4.19 -10.81 -15.16
CA SER A 459 -4.36 -10.16 -16.49
C SER A 459 -5.62 -10.65 -17.17
N ILE A 460 -5.82 -11.97 -17.22
CA ILE A 460 -6.97 -12.60 -17.86
C ILE A 460 -8.28 -12.12 -17.24
N ILE A 461 -8.35 -12.07 -15.91
CA ILE A 461 -9.55 -11.58 -15.22
C ILE A 461 -9.77 -10.10 -15.51
N GLN A 462 -8.73 -9.26 -15.53
CA GLN A 462 -8.87 -7.85 -15.86
C GLN A 462 -9.33 -7.62 -17.31
N ASP A 463 -8.82 -8.39 -18.26
CA ASP A 463 -9.24 -8.34 -19.66
C ASP A 463 -10.72 -8.74 -19.79
N MET A 464 -11.13 -9.79 -19.07
CA MET A 464 -12.52 -10.23 -19.03
C MET A 464 -13.46 -9.18 -18.42
N LEU A 465 -13.07 -8.54 -17.32
CA LEU A 465 -13.85 -7.50 -16.66
C LEU A 465 -13.95 -6.24 -17.53
N SER A 466 -12.85 -5.83 -18.16
CA SER A 466 -12.81 -4.67 -19.06
C SER A 466 -13.66 -4.93 -20.29
N GLY A 467 -13.51 -6.10 -20.93
CA GLY A 467 -14.31 -6.50 -22.07
C GLY A 467 -15.80 -6.60 -21.76
N LEU A 468 -16.16 -7.07 -20.56
CA LEU A 468 -17.55 -7.07 -20.09
C LEU A 468 -18.13 -5.65 -20.01
N VAL A 469 -17.38 -4.71 -19.44
CA VAL A 469 -17.79 -3.31 -19.32
C VAL A 469 -17.89 -2.65 -20.70
N ASP A 470 -16.90 -2.86 -21.56
CA ASP A 470 -16.85 -2.29 -22.91
C ASP A 470 -18.00 -2.80 -23.80
N LYS A 471 -18.42 -4.05 -23.59
CA LYS A 471 -19.59 -4.64 -24.26
C LYS A 471 -20.88 -4.51 -23.46
N SER A 472 -20.93 -3.58 -22.49
CA SER A 472 -22.13 -3.22 -21.73
C SER A 472 -22.83 -4.42 -21.07
N GLY A 473 -22.05 -5.31 -20.47
CA GLY A 473 -22.55 -6.47 -19.73
C GLY A 473 -22.70 -7.75 -20.55
N VAL A 474 -21.95 -7.87 -21.64
CA VAL A 474 -21.94 -9.08 -22.49
C VAL A 474 -20.55 -9.68 -22.51
N TRP A 475 -20.45 -10.99 -22.28
CA TRP A 475 -19.20 -11.73 -22.47
C TRP A 475 -18.85 -11.80 -23.96
N ALA A 476 -17.91 -10.96 -24.39
CA ALA A 476 -17.47 -10.85 -25.78
C ALA A 476 -16.94 -12.19 -26.30
N LYS A 477 -17.51 -12.68 -27.40
CA LYS A 477 -17.13 -13.99 -27.98
C LYS A 477 -15.70 -13.96 -28.49
N GLU A 478 -15.29 -12.84 -29.08
CA GLU A 478 -13.95 -12.62 -29.64
C GLU A 478 -12.90 -12.68 -28.54
N LEU A 479 -13.18 -12.05 -27.39
CA LEU A 479 -12.29 -12.08 -26.23
C LEU A 479 -12.16 -13.48 -25.64
N ILE A 480 -13.30 -14.17 -25.44
CA ILE A 480 -13.30 -15.57 -24.96
C ILE A 480 -12.48 -16.44 -25.91
N THR A 481 -12.70 -16.32 -27.22
CA THR A 481 -11.98 -17.14 -28.22
C THR A 481 -10.48 -16.81 -28.22
N GLY A 482 -10.10 -15.55 -27.98
CA GLY A 482 -8.71 -15.14 -27.83
C GLY A 482 -8.04 -15.81 -26.64
N ILE A 483 -8.67 -15.73 -25.47
CA ILE A 483 -8.18 -16.32 -24.23
C ILE A 483 -8.14 -17.86 -24.31
N GLU A 484 -9.11 -18.48 -25.00
CA GLU A 484 -9.11 -19.94 -25.20
C GLU A 484 -7.92 -20.41 -26.05
N ARG A 485 -7.42 -19.59 -26.99
CA ARG A 485 -6.21 -19.90 -27.77
C ARG A 485 -4.94 -19.87 -26.93
N GLU A 486 -4.96 -19.22 -25.77
CA GLU A 486 -3.86 -19.18 -24.81
C GLU A 486 -3.87 -20.39 -23.87
N GLY A 487 -4.71 -21.40 -24.12
CA GLY A 487 -4.74 -22.64 -23.33
C GLY A 487 -5.62 -22.57 -22.08
N ILE A 488 -6.58 -21.64 -22.05
CA ILE A 488 -7.60 -21.56 -20.98
C ILE A 488 -8.91 -22.15 -21.48
N VAL A 489 -9.54 -23.00 -20.67
CA VAL A 489 -10.90 -23.46 -20.92
C VAL A 489 -11.89 -22.57 -20.19
N ILE A 490 -12.83 -21.96 -20.91
CA ILE A 490 -13.88 -21.10 -20.35
C ILE A 490 -15.24 -21.78 -20.50
N LYS A 491 -15.93 -22.04 -19.39
CA LYS A 491 -17.30 -22.56 -19.35
C LYS A 491 -18.26 -21.50 -18.80
N LYS A 492 -19.43 -21.37 -19.42
CA LYS A 492 -20.55 -20.55 -18.89
C LYS A 492 -21.45 -21.40 -18.00
N ALA A 493 -21.90 -20.83 -16.88
CA ALA A 493 -22.89 -21.44 -15.99
C ALA A 493 -24.10 -20.51 -15.85
N LYS A 494 -25.30 -21.05 -16.10
CA LYS A 494 -26.56 -20.32 -15.94
C LYS A 494 -26.99 -20.36 -14.46
N HIS A 495 -27.61 -19.28 -13.99
CA HIS A 495 -28.16 -19.24 -12.65
C HIS A 495 -29.44 -20.06 -12.54
N SER A 496 -29.58 -20.79 -11.44
CA SER A 496 -30.80 -21.51 -11.08
C SER A 496 -31.60 -20.70 -10.07
N ARG A 497 -32.93 -20.74 -10.13
CA ARG A 497 -33.83 -20.15 -9.12
C ARG A 497 -34.10 -21.09 -7.92
N LYS A 498 -33.49 -22.28 -7.92
CA LYS A 498 -33.65 -23.29 -6.86
C LYS A 498 -32.71 -23.01 -5.67
N SER A 499 -32.77 -23.87 -4.66
CA SER A 499 -32.00 -23.75 -3.40
C SER A 499 -30.49 -23.66 -3.60
N ILE A 500 -29.79 -23.11 -2.61
CA ILE A 500 -28.32 -22.99 -2.56
C ILE A 500 -27.65 -24.36 -2.75
N ILE A 501 -28.16 -25.41 -2.10
CA ILE A 501 -27.64 -26.79 -2.25
C ILE A 501 -27.72 -27.26 -3.70
N HIS A 502 -28.83 -26.98 -4.38
CA HIS A 502 -28.97 -27.34 -5.80
C HIS A 502 -28.02 -26.53 -6.69
N LYS A 503 -27.84 -25.23 -6.41
CA LYS A 503 -26.87 -24.38 -7.11
C LYS A 503 -25.44 -24.89 -6.93
N ALA A 504 -25.06 -25.30 -5.71
CA ALA A 504 -23.75 -25.88 -5.40
C ALA A 504 -23.51 -27.19 -6.17
N LYS A 505 -24.52 -28.08 -6.20
CA LYS A 505 -24.44 -29.32 -6.99
C LYS A 505 -24.21 -29.04 -8.48
N LEU A 506 -24.97 -28.12 -9.09
CA LEU A 506 -24.80 -27.75 -10.50
C LEU A 506 -23.44 -27.12 -10.79
N LEU A 507 -22.90 -26.36 -9.84
CA LEU A 507 -21.56 -25.78 -9.97
C LEU A 507 -20.50 -26.88 -9.90
N PHE A 508 -20.62 -27.78 -8.93
CA PHE A 508 -19.72 -28.93 -8.76
C PHE A 508 -19.67 -29.82 -10.01
N GLU A 509 -20.83 -30.13 -10.61
CA GLU A 509 -20.94 -30.90 -11.87
C GLU A 509 -20.22 -30.24 -13.05
N LYS A 510 -19.86 -28.96 -12.97
CA LYS A 510 -19.07 -28.27 -14.01
C LYS A 510 -17.56 -28.28 -13.72
N LEU A 511 -17.17 -28.53 -12.47
CA LEU A 511 -15.78 -28.60 -11.99
C LEU A 511 -15.19 -30.01 -12.09
N VAL A 512 -16.02 -31.03 -11.96
CA VAL A 512 -15.64 -32.44 -12.23
C VAL A 512 -15.86 -32.75 -13.69
#